data_AF-A0A5E4I711-F1
#
_entry.id   AF-A0A5E4I711-F1
#
_cell.length_a   1.000
_cell.length_b   1.000
_cell.length_c   1.000
_cell.angle_alpha   90.00
_cell.angle_beta   90.00
_cell.angle_gamma   90.00
#
_symmetry.space_group_name_H-M   'P 1'
#
loop_
_entity.id
_entity.type
_entity.pdbx_description
1 polymer ?
#
loop_
_entity_poly.entity_id
_entity_poly.type
_entity_poly.pdbx_seq_one_letter_code
_entity_poly.pdbx_strand_id
1 'polypeptide(L)'
;MIKLRNSGIVITILLILLGSCFTVAATSISDGTGDVWHWAQSVSGTGWSWQGNVGNKPNIDITEVSYTVNDNKITLSLKVSGTIQTSDKVIYWVYYNSTDTQYWFSYTNGSGGGFGMKGTNFTSQQNVTISGNTISVVLDALGDTSMVTLWGYAIEYTTIGDQTAEWWGDWAPNEKFPHYGETSGTDGTNGTNNTNGTSNNDKSGSETKTPGFEIVLVIAAVAIALIFLRKRR
;
A
#
# COMPACT_ATOMS: atom_id res chain seq x y z
N MET A 1 -26.90 -57.56 18.01
CA MET A 1 -25.81 -56.73 18.59
C MET A 1 -24.87 -56.29 17.47
N ILE A 2 -25.23 -55.22 16.79
CA ILE A 2 -24.37 -54.49 15.82
C ILE A 2 -24.57 -53.01 16.20
N LYS A 3 -23.57 -52.16 15.99
CA LYS A 3 -23.65 -50.67 15.99
C LYS A 3 -23.17 -49.91 17.25
N LEU A 4 -22.00 -50.24 17.80
CA LEU A 4 -21.27 -49.29 18.66
C LEU A 4 -19.89 -48.89 18.10
N ARG A 5 -19.24 -49.73 17.28
CA ARG A 5 -17.92 -49.41 16.67
C ARG A 5 -17.99 -48.41 15.51
N ASN A 6 -19.11 -48.35 14.77
CA ASN A 6 -19.24 -47.45 13.62
C ASN A 6 -19.58 -46.00 14.03
N SER A 7 -20.24 -45.81 15.18
CA SER A 7 -20.64 -44.48 15.66
C SER A 7 -19.45 -43.64 16.12
N GLY A 8 -18.40 -44.27 16.67
CA GLY A 8 -17.18 -43.58 17.10
C GLY A 8 -16.41 -42.96 15.93
N ILE A 9 -16.27 -43.69 14.81
CA ILE A 9 -15.58 -43.20 13.60
C ILE A 9 -16.34 -42.01 13.00
N VAL A 10 -17.67 -42.06 12.96
CA VAL A 10 -18.50 -40.95 12.45
C VAL A 10 -18.37 -39.70 13.32
N ILE A 11 -18.34 -39.84 14.65
CA ILE A 11 -18.15 -38.70 15.57
C ILE A 11 -16.75 -38.09 15.45
N THR A 12 -15.71 -38.91 15.28
CA THR A 12 -14.34 -38.41 15.07
C THR A 12 -14.19 -37.68 13.74
N ILE A 13 -14.78 -38.19 12.64
CA ILE A 13 -14.78 -37.50 11.34
C ILE A 13 -15.59 -36.19 11.42
N LEU A 14 -16.71 -36.18 12.14
CA LEU A 14 -17.52 -34.98 12.34
C LEU A 14 -16.78 -33.91 13.16
N LEU A 15 -16.02 -34.31 14.18
CA LEU A 15 -15.18 -33.41 14.99
C LEU A 15 -13.97 -32.87 14.20
N ILE A 16 -13.38 -33.67 13.32
CA ILE A 16 -12.31 -33.22 12.40
C ILE A 16 -12.89 -32.23 11.36
N LEU A 17 -14.10 -32.47 10.86
CA LEU A 17 -14.78 -31.52 9.97
C LEU A 17 -15.13 -30.22 10.70
N LEU A 18 -15.67 -30.29 11.91
CA LEU A 18 -16.05 -29.12 12.73
C LEU A 18 -14.84 -28.29 13.18
N GLY A 19 -13.66 -28.91 13.34
CA GLY A 19 -12.41 -28.20 13.67
C GLY A 19 -11.79 -27.42 12.51
N SER A 20 -12.27 -27.61 11.27
CA SER A 20 -11.76 -26.93 10.07
C SER A 20 -12.52 -25.65 9.70
N CYS A 21 -13.50 -25.25 10.51
CA CYS A 21 -14.44 -24.17 10.20
C CYS A 21 -14.09 -22.82 10.83
N PHE A 22 -12.93 -22.64 11.46
CA PHE A 22 -12.46 -21.31 11.84
C PHE A 22 -11.92 -20.61 10.59
N THR A 23 -12.83 -20.06 9.78
CA THR A 23 -12.46 -19.06 8.80
C THR A 23 -11.98 -17.84 9.58
N VAL A 24 -10.67 -17.71 9.74
CA VAL A 24 -10.10 -16.44 10.16
C VAL A 24 -10.48 -15.44 9.08
N ALA A 25 -11.30 -14.45 9.47
CA ALA A 25 -11.73 -13.41 8.55
C ALA A 25 -10.49 -12.57 8.21
N ALA A 26 -10.06 -12.64 6.96
CA ALA A 26 -9.16 -11.63 6.42
C ALA A 26 -9.90 -10.29 6.44
N THR A 27 -9.27 -9.27 7.00
CA THR A 27 -9.78 -7.90 6.86
C THR A 27 -9.14 -7.30 5.62
N SER A 28 -9.97 -6.79 4.72
CA SER A 28 -9.55 -6.24 3.44
C SER A 28 -10.11 -4.85 3.24
N ILE A 29 -9.32 -4.01 2.59
CA ILE A 29 -9.78 -2.80 1.91
C ILE A 29 -9.77 -3.11 0.42
N SER A 30 -10.92 -2.96 -0.23
CA SER A 30 -11.00 -2.97 -1.68
C SER A 30 -10.69 -1.57 -2.17
N ASP A 31 -9.91 -1.47 -3.23
CA ASP A 31 -10.12 -0.33 -4.12
C ASP A 31 -11.26 -0.70 -5.09
N GLY A 32 -12.21 0.21 -5.26
CA GLY A 32 -13.44 0.03 -6.03
C GLY A 32 -13.54 0.91 -7.27
N THR A 33 -12.58 1.80 -7.48
CA THR A 33 -12.57 2.76 -8.59
C THR A 33 -11.84 2.23 -9.81
N GLY A 34 -10.85 1.36 -9.63
CA GLY A 34 -9.99 0.92 -10.73
C GLY A 34 -9.26 2.10 -11.35
N ASP A 35 -8.88 3.08 -10.51
CA ASP A 35 -8.22 4.28 -10.95
C ASP A 35 -6.71 4.13 -10.89
N VAL A 36 -6.04 4.74 -11.85
CA VAL A 36 -4.60 4.94 -11.79
C VAL A 36 -4.36 6.41 -12.06
N TRP A 37 -3.58 7.02 -11.18
CA TRP A 37 -3.15 8.40 -11.32
C TRP A 37 -1.88 8.46 -12.15
N HIS A 38 -1.75 9.50 -12.98
CA HIS A 38 -0.61 9.73 -13.84
C HIS A 38 -0.04 11.12 -13.65
N TRP A 39 1.17 11.18 -13.14
CA TRP A 39 1.97 12.40 -13.11
C TRP A 39 2.58 12.60 -14.50
N ALA A 40 2.06 13.59 -15.20
CA ALA A 40 2.47 13.91 -16.56
C ALA A 40 2.60 15.41 -16.78
N GLN A 41 3.41 15.76 -17.78
CA GLN A 41 3.46 17.13 -18.28
C GLN A 41 2.10 17.50 -18.89
N SER A 42 1.64 18.72 -18.60
CA SER A 42 0.42 19.27 -19.20
C SER A 42 0.56 19.32 -20.72
N VAL A 43 -0.56 19.22 -21.43
CA VAL A 43 -0.61 19.30 -22.91
C VAL A 43 -0.02 20.62 -23.43
N SER A 44 -0.07 21.69 -22.62
CA SER A 44 0.54 22.99 -22.90
C SER A 44 2.06 23.04 -22.69
N GLY A 45 2.68 22.00 -22.14
CA GLY A 45 4.11 21.93 -21.83
C GLY A 45 4.55 22.77 -20.61
N THR A 46 3.62 23.45 -19.93
CA THR A 46 3.92 24.49 -18.94
C THR A 46 4.01 24.01 -17.49
N GLY A 47 3.66 22.76 -17.19
CA GLY A 47 3.73 22.23 -15.83
C GLY A 47 3.49 20.73 -15.75
N TRP A 48 3.73 20.14 -14.58
CA TRP A 48 3.45 18.74 -14.28
C TRP A 48 2.30 18.63 -13.28
N SER A 49 1.42 17.66 -13.47
CA SER A 49 0.26 17.46 -12.60
C SER A 49 -0.20 16.00 -12.61
N TRP A 50 -0.84 15.58 -11.52
CA TRP A 50 -1.55 14.30 -11.48
C TRP A 50 -2.84 14.36 -12.31
N GLN A 51 -3.00 13.38 -13.18
CA GLN A 51 -4.18 13.14 -14.01
C GLN A 51 -4.84 11.86 -13.52
N GLY A 52 -6.07 11.93 -13.04
CA GLY A 52 -6.81 10.76 -12.54
C GLY A 52 -7.40 9.92 -13.68
N ASN A 53 -7.73 8.66 -13.36
CA ASN A 53 -8.46 7.75 -14.25
C ASN A 53 -7.83 7.55 -15.65
N VAL A 54 -6.50 7.50 -15.75
CA VAL A 54 -5.80 7.31 -17.03
C VAL A 54 -5.76 5.84 -17.51
N GLY A 55 -6.81 5.07 -17.21
CA GLY A 55 -6.89 3.61 -17.29
C GLY A 55 -6.05 3.00 -18.41
N ASN A 56 -5.04 2.19 -18.03
CA ASN A 56 -4.27 1.26 -18.87
C ASN A 56 -3.04 0.69 -18.11
N LYS A 57 -3.12 0.60 -16.78
CA LYS A 57 -1.99 0.18 -15.93
C LYS A 57 -2.41 -0.94 -14.98
N PRO A 58 -2.92 -2.08 -15.49
CA PRO A 58 -3.50 -3.13 -14.66
C PRO A 58 -2.50 -3.72 -13.65
N ASN A 59 -1.20 -3.67 -13.96
CA ASN A 59 -0.16 -4.23 -13.09
C ASN A 59 0.14 -3.40 -11.84
N ILE A 60 -0.38 -2.18 -11.74
CA ILE A 60 -0.28 -1.32 -10.55
C ILE A 60 -1.65 -0.86 -10.04
N ASP A 61 -2.73 -1.05 -10.81
CA ASP A 61 -4.12 -0.90 -10.38
C ASP A 61 -4.45 -1.91 -9.27
N ILE A 62 -4.49 -1.44 -8.02
CA ILE A 62 -4.74 -2.22 -6.81
C ILE A 62 -6.22 -2.58 -6.79
N THR A 63 -6.52 -3.83 -6.43
CA THR A 63 -7.89 -4.29 -6.24
C THR A 63 -8.17 -4.61 -4.78
N GLU A 64 -7.13 -4.96 -4.02
CA GLU A 64 -7.27 -5.30 -2.61
C GLU A 64 -5.95 -5.10 -1.87
N VAL A 65 -6.03 -4.57 -0.66
CA VAL A 65 -5.01 -4.71 0.36
C VAL A 65 -5.64 -5.39 1.56
N SER A 66 -5.00 -6.43 2.08
CA SER A 66 -5.59 -7.24 3.15
C SER A 66 -4.56 -7.71 4.15
N TYR A 67 -5.05 -8.09 5.33
CA TYR A 67 -4.27 -8.82 6.32
C TYR A 67 -5.07 -9.95 6.95
N THR A 68 -4.36 -10.93 7.49
CA THR A 68 -4.95 -12.03 8.25
C THR A 68 -4.03 -12.39 9.41
N VAL A 69 -4.61 -12.63 10.58
CA VAL A 69 -3.86 -13.00 11.79
C VAL A 69 -4.24 -14.43 12.17
N ASN A 70 -3.30 -15.34 12.04
CA ASN A 70 -3.46 -16.76 12.34
C ASN A 70 -2.44 -17.15 13.40
N ASP A 71 -2.90 -17.57 14.57
CA ASP A 71 -2.05 -17.89 15.72
C ASP A 71 -1.06 -16.75 16.02
N ASN A 72 0.24 -17.03 15.92
CA ASN A 72 1.33 -16.09 16.15
C ASN A 72 1.88 -15.49 14.85
N LYS A 73 1.08 -15.47 13.77
CA LYS A 73 1.50 -14.97 12.46
C LYS A 73 0.53 -13.91 11.95
N ILE A 74 1.08 -12.88 11.32
CA ILE A 74 0.34 -11.93 10.50
C ILE A 74 0.75 -12.11 9.03
N THR A 75 -0.24 -12.21 8.16
CA THR A 75 -0.04 -12.20 6.71
C THR A 75 -0.52 -10.87 6.18
N LEU A 76 0.32 -10.14 5.46
CA LEU A 76 -0.06 -8.94 4.71
C LEU A 76 -0.11 -9.29 3.22
N SER A 77 -1.09 -8.75 2.49
CA SER A 77 -1.26 -9.00 1.06
C SER A 77 -1.65 -7.73 0.29
N LEU A 78 -1.18 -7.65 -0.96
CA LEU A 78 -1.61 -6.66 -1.95
C LEU A 78 -1.94 -7.39 -3.25
N LYS A 79 -3.08 -7.06 -3.84
CA LYS A 79 -3.55 -7.62 -5.09
C LYS A 79 -3.77 -6.51 -6.11
N VAL A 80 -3.34 -6.76 -7.36
CA VAL A 80 -3.58 -5.86 -8.49
C VAL A 80 -4.51 -6.49 -9.54
N SER A 81 -5.02 -5.69 -10.45
CA SER A 81 -5.90 -6.10 -11.55
C SER A 81 -5.17 -6.99 -12.56
N GLY A 82 -3.91 -6.67 -12.84
CA GLY A 82 -3.00 -7.36 -13.78
C GLY A 82 -2.07 -8.36 -13.10
N THR A 83 -0.81 -8.41 -13.53
CA THR A 83 0.21 -9.32 -12.98
C THR A 83 1.32 -8.54 -12.28
N ILE A 84 1.83 -9.09 -11.18
CA ILE A 84 2.93 -8.49 -10.43
C ILE A 84 4.18 -8.42 -11.31
N GLN A 85 4.78 -7.24 -11.42
CA GLN A 85 5.94 -6.98 -12.27
C GLN A 85 7.25 -7.17 -11.53
N THR A 86 8.22 -7.79 -12.19
CA THR A 86 9.61 -7.94 -11.73
C THR A 86 10.51 -6.84 -12.30
N SER A 87 10.04 -5.60 -12.30
CA SER A 87 10.75 -4.44 -12.86
C SER A 87 11.37 -3.58 -11.75
N ASP A 88 12.52 -2.99 -12.01
CA ASP A 88 13.12 -1.95 -11.16
C ASP A 88 12.43 -0.59 -11.29
N LYS A 89 11.41 -0.50 -12.16
CA LYS A 89 10.54 0.65 -12.37
C LYS A 89 9.21 0.56 -11.63
N VAL A 90 8.94 -0.58 -10.98
CA VAL A 90 7.68 -0.80 -10.27
C VAL A 90 7.96 -1.12 -8.81
N ILE A 91 7.23 -0.46 -7.92
CA ILE A 91 7.29 -0.67 -6.48
C ILE A 91 5.89 -0.99 -5.98
N TYR A 92 5.78 -2.04 -5.16
CA TYR A 92 4.59 -2.38 -4.41
C TYR A 92 4.88 -2.27 -2.93
N TRP A 93 3.92 -1.73 -2.18
CA TRP A 93 4.06 -1.52 -0.74
C TRP A 93 2.75 -1.72 0.00
N VAL A 94 2.82 -2.30 1.18
CA VAL A 94 1.71 -2.34 2.15
C VAL A 94 2.21 -1.89 3.49
N TYR A 95 1.38 -1.14 4.19
CA TYR A 95 1.58 -0.73 5.57
C TYR A 95 0.36 -1.11 6.41
N TYR A 96 0.66 -1.70 7.55
CA TYR A 96 -0.28 -2.01 8.61
C TYR A 96 0.21 -1.35 9.90
N ASN A 97 -0.69 -0.72 10.63
CA ASN A 97 -0.45 -0.22 11.96
C ASN A 97 -1.59 -0.59 12.91
N SER A 98 -1.21 -1.00 14.11
CA SER A 98 -2.08 -1.22 15.26
C SER A 98 -1.75 -0.21 16.35
N THR A 99 -2.28 -0.42 17.56
CA THR A 99 -1.99 0.45 18.70
C THR A 99 -0.51 0.42 19.12
N ASP A 100 0.17 -0.73 19.04
CA ASP A 100 1.54 -0.90 19.54
C ASP A 100 2.51 -1.60 18.56
N THR A 101 2.00 -2.06 17.41
CA THR A 101 2.81 -2.75 16.39
C THR A 101 2.58 -2.20 14.99
N GLN A 102 3.66 -2.15 14.20
CA GLN A 102 3.66 -1.77 12.80
C GLN A 102 4.22 -2.91 11.96
N TYR A 103 3.62 -3.17 10.81
CA TYR A 103 4.14 -4.11 9.81
C TYR A 103 4.08 -3.48 8.43
N TRP A 104 5.01 -3.86 7.57
CA TRP A 104 4.97 -3.48 6.17
C TRP A 104 5.70 -4.50 5.31
N PHE A 105 5.46 -4.43 4.01
CA PHE A 105 6.34 -5.05 3.03
C PHE A 105 6.59 -4.15 1.85
N SER A 106 7.71 -4.43 1.17
CA SER A 106 8.04 -3.87 -0.13
C SER A 106 8.34 -4.97 -1.12
N TYR A 107 8.06 -4.72 -2.39
CA TYR A 107 8.50 -5.55 -3.49
C TYR A 107 8.86 -4.71 -4.71
N THR A 108 10.01 -4.98 -5.31
CA THR A 108 10.49 -4.38 -6.56
C THR A 108 11.54 -5.27 -7.20
N ASN A 109 11.60 -5.29 -8.53
CA ASN A 109 12.67 -5.98 -9.29
C ASN A 109 12.94 -7.43 -8.84
N GLY A 110 11.90 -8.25 -8.70
CA GLY A 110 12.09 -9.66 -8.31
C GLY A 110 12.41 -9.88 -6.83
N SER A 111 12.57 -8.83 -6.02
CA SER A 111 12.97 -8.91 -4.62
C SER A 111 11.99 -8.17 -3.72
N GLY A 112 11.70 -8.75 -2.56
CA GLY A 112 10.87 -8.09 -1.55
C GLY A 112 11.15 -8.61 -0.16
N GLY A 113 10.56 -7.95 0.82
CA GLY A 113 10.68 -8.35 2.20
C GLY A 113 9.63 -7.68 3.06
N GLY A 114 9.29 -8.35 4.14
CA GLY A 114 8.41 -7.82 5.18
C GLY A 114 9.18 -7.50 6.44
N PHE A 115 8.68 -6.54 7.18
CA PHE A 115 9.23 -6.14 8.47
C PHE A 115 8.08 -5.81 9.43
N GLY A 116 8.26 -6.17 10.70
CA GLY A 116 7.38 -5.82 11.79
C GLY A 116 8.15 -5.30 12.99
N MET A 117 7.58 -4.34 13.72
CA MET A 117 8.16 -3.80 14.95
C MET A 117 7.13 -3.55 16.06
N LYS A 118 7.58 -3.75 17.29
CA LYS A 118 6.93 -3.38 18.55
C LYS A 118 7.99 -2.86 19.52
N GLY A 119 8.09 -1.54 19.69
CA GLY A 119 9.19 -0.95 20.46
C GLY A 119 10.55 -1.38 19.91
N THR A 120 11.35 -2.11 20.70
CA THR A 120 12.65 -2.66 20.29
C THR A 120 12.58 -4.07 19.70
N ASN A 121 11.43 -4.74 19.78
CA ASN A 121 11.24 -6.08 19.21
C ASN A 121 10.91 -5.96 17.72
N PHE A 122 11.49 -6.85 16.91
CA PHE A 122 11.23 -6.86 15.47
C PHE A 122 11.12 -8.28 14.92
N THR A 123 10.40 -8.42 13.82
CA THR A 123 10.37 -9.61 12.95
C THR A 123 10.66 -9.16 11.53
N SER A 124 11.23 -10.06 10.72
CA SER A 124 11.49 -9.77 9.32
C SER A 124 11.46 -11.06 8.53
N GLN A 125 10.86 -11.00 7.34
CA GLN A 125 10.89 -12.09 6.39
C GLN A 125 11.57 -11.62 5.12
N GLN A 126 12.58 -12.38 4.70
CA GLN A 126 13.17 -12.21 3.39
C GLN A 126 12.32 -12.93 2.37
N ASN A 127 12.07 -12.24 1.26
CA ASN A 127 11.19 -12.64 0.18
C ASN A 127 9.71 -12.56 0.55
N VAL A 128 8.97 -11.94 -0.36
CA VAL A 128 7.51 -12.02 -0.42
C VAL A 128 7.12 -13.21 -1.30
N THR A 129 5.93 -13.75 -1.08
CA THR A 129 5.33 -14.75 -1.96
C THR A 129 4.53 -14.04 -3.04
N ILE A 130 4.75 -14.43 -4.30
CA ILE A 130 3.99 -13.93 -5.44
C ILE A 130 3.17 -15.08 -6.01
N SER A 131 1.87 -14.85 -6.18
CA SER A 131 0.96 -15.79 -6.81
C SER A 131 0.05 -15.04 -7.78
N GLY A 132 0.42 -15.06 -9.07
CA GLY A 132 -0.31 -14.35 -10.12
C GLY A 132 -0.33 -12.84 -9.91
N ASN A 133 -1.44 -12.33 -9.40
CA ASN A 133 -1.69 -10.91 -9.18
C ASN A 133 -1.57 -10.47 -7.71
N THR A 134 -1.11 -11.36 -6.83
CA THR A 134 -1.00 -11.09 -5.39
C THR A 134 0.43 -11.19 -4.92
N ILE A 135 0.85 -10.21 -4.10
CA ILE A 135 2.06 -10.23 -3.28
C ILE A 135 1.62 -10.44 -1.84
N SER A 136 2.30 -11.32 -1.12
CA SER A 136 2.06 -11.52 0.31
C SER A 136 3.34 -11.74 1.11
N VAL A 137 3.32 -11.39 2.39
CA VAL A 137 4.37 -11.75 3.34
C VAL A 137 3.76 -12.29 4.62
N VAL A 138 4.42 -13.28 5.23
CA VAL A 138 4.05 -13.82 6.53
C VAL A 138 5.13 -13.44 7.54
N LEU A 139 4.72 -12.82 8.65
CA LEU A 139 5.59 -12.33 9.71
C LEU A 139 5.11 -12.87 11.06
N ASP A 140 6.00 -12.91 12.06
CA ASP A 140 5.58 -13.19 13.44
C ASP A 140 4.72 -12.03 13.97
N ALA A 141 3.59 -12.34 14.58
CA ALA A 141 2.80 -11.34 15.29
C ALA A 141 3.52 -10.96 16.59
N LEU A 142 3.89 -9.68 16.73
CA LEU A 142 4.66 -9.14 17.84
C LEU A 142 3.80 -8.59 18.98
N GLY A 143 2.49 -8.43 18.78
CA GLY A 143 1.62 -7.75 19.74
C GLY A 143 0.17 -7.74 19.34
N ASP A 144 -0.55 -6.70 19.78
CA ASP A 144 -1.95 -6.55 19.45
C ASP A 144 -2.12 -6.37 17.94
N THR A 145 -3.15 -7.02 17.40
CA THR A 145 -3.53 -6.91 15.99
C THR A 145 -4.90 -6.24 15.84
N SER A 146 -5.31 -5.44 16.82
CA SER A 146 -6.38 -4.45 16.67
C SER A 146 -5.90 -3.35 15.70
N MET A 147 -6.27 -3.52 14.45
CA MET A 147 -5.83 -2.63 13.36
C MET A 147 -6.37 -1.22 13.57
N VAL A 148 -5.49 -0.24 13.46
CA VAL A 148 -5.81 1.19 13.39
C VAL A 148 -5.78 1.68 11.93
N THR A 149 -4.78 1.24 11.18
CA THR A 149 -4.59 1.67 9.79
C THR A 149 -4.08 0.52 8.94
N LEU A 150 -4.68 0.36 7.76
CA LEU A 150 -4.17 -0.45 6.66
C LEU A 150 -4.22 0.38 5.39
N TRP A 151 -3.14 0.35 4.62
CA TRP A 151 -3.09 0.90 3.29
C TRP A 151 -1.96 0.30 2.48
N GLY A 152 -2.03 0.44 1.16
CA GLY A 152 -0.97 0.07 0.26
C GLY A 152 -0.91 1.01 -0.93
N TYR A 153 0.17 0.89 -1.69
CA TYR A 153 0.31 1.58 -2.96
C TYR A 153 1.12 0.73 -3.94
N ALA A 154 0.93 1.01 -5.21
CA ALA A 154 1.70 0.46 -6.30
C ALA A 154 2.05 1.62 -7.25
N ILE A 155 3.33 1.76 -7.57
CA ILE A 155 3.83 2.88 -8.37
C ILE A 155 4.70 2.34 -9.50
N GLU A 156 4.55 2.94 -10.67
CA GLU A 156 5.44 2.79 -11.81
C GLU A 156 6.09 4.14 -12.14
N TYR A 157 7.38 4.14 -12.49
CA TYR A 157 8.09 5.37 -12.85
C TYR A 157 9.06 5.15 -14.00
N THR A 158 9.36 6.24 -14.72
CA THR A 158 10.43 6.26 -15.73
C THR A 158 11.80 6.45 -15.08
N THR A 159 11.94 7.47 -14.23
CA THR A 159 13.17 7.81 -13.51
C THR A 159 12.88 8.06 -12.03
N ILE A 160 13.47 7.25 -11.16
CA ILE A 160 13.23 7.36 -9.71
C ILE A 160 13.75 8.70 -9.17
N GLY A 161 12.92 9.38 -8.39
CA GLY A 161 13.23 10.70 -7.81
C GLY A 161 13.24 11.87 -8.79
N ASP A 162 13.03 11.64 -10.09
CA ASP A 162 12.89 12.71 -11.07
C ASP A 162 11.43 13.12 -11.22
N GLN A 163 11.17 14.34 -10.82
CA GLN A 163 9.83 14.95 -10.75
C GLN A 163 9.41 15.54 -12.10
N THR A 164 10.36 15.62 -13.03
CA THR A 164 10.17 16.03 -14.42
C THR A 164 10.08 14.83 -15.37
N ALA A 165 9.80 13.66 -14.81
CA ALA A 165 9.61 12.41 -15.52
C ALA A 165 8.21 11.86 -15.25
N GLU A 166 7.73 10.92 -16.07
CA GLU A 166 6.39 10.33 -15.90
C GLU A 166 6.34 9.31 -14.75
N TRP A 167 5.25 9.36 -13.98
CA TRP A 167 4.94 8.42 -12.91
C TRP A 167 3.47 8.01 -12.96
N TRP A 168 3.20 6.77 -12.59
CA TRP A 168 1.87 6.26 -12.36
C TRP A 168 1.78 5.71 -10.94
N GLY A 169 0.63 5.88 -10.31
CA GLY A 169 0.42 5.35 -8.98
C GLY A 169 -1.02 5.01 -8.74
N ASP A 170 -1.21 4.03 -7.87
CA ASP A 170 -2.49 3.72 -7.28
C ASP A 170 -2.34 3.42 -5.77
N TRP A 171 -3.38 3.74 -5.00
CA TRP A 171 -3.40 3.72 -3.55
C TRP A 171 -4.72 3.14 -3.04
N ALA A 172 -4.62 2.16 -2.14
CA ALA A 172 -5.77 1.62 -1.43
C ALA A 172 -5.62 1.90 0.08
N PRO A 173 -6.59 2.57 0.74
CA PRO A 173 -7.76 3.21 0.15
C PRO A 173 -7.37 4.51 -0.57
N ASN A 174 -8.22 4.99 -1.48
CA ASN A 174 -7.91 6.10 -2.38
C ASN A 174 -7.71 7.42 -1.64
N GLU A 175 -8.26 7.54 -0.42
CA GLU A 175 -8.00 8.64 0.50
C GLU A 175 -6.52 8.77 0.90
N LYS A 176 -5.70 7.74 0.64
CA LYS A 176 -4.24 7.78 0.81
C LYS A 176 -3.51 8.32 -0.40
N PHE A 177 -4.20 8.55 -1.51
CA PHE A 177 -3.66 9.30 -2.62
C PHE A 177 -3.20 10.67 -2.10
N PRO A 178 -1.97 11.11 -2.40
CA PRO A 178 -1.51 12.43 -2.01
C PRO A 178 -2.26 13.50 -2.82
N HIS A 179 -3.41 13.96 -2.31
CA HIS A 179 -4.12 15.13 -2.85
C HIS A 179 -3.25 16.38 -2.71
N TYR A 180 -2.59 16.81 -3.78
CA TYR A 180 -1.97 18.13 -3.84
C TYR A 180 -2.07 18.66 -5.28
N GLY A 181 -2.89 19.69 -5.47
CA GLY A 181 -3.06 20.37 -6.76
C GLY A 181 -4.50 20.73 -7.15
N GLU A 182 -5.52 20.27 -6.42
CA GLU A 182 -6.81 20.95 -6.47
C GLU A 182 -6.60 22.33 -5.84
N THR A 183 -6.38 23.32 -6.70
CA THR A 183 -6.81 24.68 -6.36
C THR A 183 -8.23 24.51 -5.85
N SER A 184 -8.45 24.82 -4.58
CA SER A 184 -9.78 24.96 -3.99
C SER A 184 -10.65 25.64 -5.05
N GLY A 185 -11.47 24.84 -5.72
CA GLY A 185 -12.61 25.35 -6.44
C GLY A 185 -13.38 26.07 -5.35
N THR A 186 -13.30 27.40 -5.37
CA THR A 186 -14.08 28.23 -4.47
C THR A 186 -15.51 27.80 -4.65
N ASP A 187 -16.02 27.04 -3.69
CA ASP A 187 -17.43 26.91 -3.45
C ASP A 187 -17.98 28.34 -3.43
N GLY A 188 -18.77 28.65 -4.44
CA GLY A 188 -19.43 29.92 -4.59
C GLY A 188 -20.32 30.16 -3.39
N THR A 189 -19.79 30.84 -2.38
CA THR A 189 -20.58 31.50 -1.36
C THR A 189 -20.40 33.00 -1.52
N ASN A 190 -21.40 33.57 -2.16
CA ASN A 190 -21.69 34.99 -2.24
C ASN A 190 -21.78 35.56 -0.80
N GLY A 191 -20.94 36.54 -0.46
CA GLY A 191 -20.96 37.12 0.90
C GLY A 191 -19.89 38.17 1.18
N THR A 192 -20.08 39.36 0.61
CA THR A 192 -19.62 40.68 1.10
C THR A 192 -18.72 40.73 2.35
N ASN A 193 -17.48 41.21 2.22
CA ASN A 193 -17.09 42.48 2.85
C ASN A 193 -15.74 43.03 2.40
N ASN A 194 -15.74 44.35 2.32
CA ASN A 194 -14.69 45.26 1.91
C ASN A 194 -13.69 45.48 3.06
N THR A 195 -12.40 45.16 2.87
CA THR A 195 -11.33 45.85 3.61
C THR A 195 -10.02 45.89 2.83
N ASN A 196 -9.63 47.12 2.56
CA ASN A 196 -8.37 47.59 2.01
C ASN A 196 -7.18 47.14 2.89
N GLY A 197 -6.14 46.55 2.30
CA GLY A 197 -5.00 46.04 3.05
C GLY A 197 -3.79 45.71 2.18
N THR A 198 -3.04 46.75 1.83
CA THR A 198 -1.60 46.82 1.56
C THR A 198 -0.89 45.55 1.05
N SER A 199 -0.53 45.60 -0.23
CA SER A 199 0.48 44.78 -0.89
C SER A 199 1.80 44.74 -0.09
N ASN A 200 2.10 43.60 0.52
CA ASN A 200 3.47 43.21 0.83
C ASN A 200 3.88 42.05 -0.08
N ASN A 201 4.72 42.39 -1.05
CA ASN A 201 5.55 41.46 -1.81
C ASN A 201 6.59 40.82 -0.88
N ASP A 202 6.15 39.92 -0.01
CA ASP A 202 7.07 38.95 0.58
C ASP A 202 7.10 37.74 -0.36
N LYS A 203 8.14 37.73 -1.20
CA LYS A 203 8.66 36.53 -1.84
C LYS A 203 9.07 35.55 -0.74
N SER A 204 8.10 34.88 -0.14
CA SER A 204 8.34 33.61 0.52
C SER A 204 8.63 32.64 -0.63
N GLY A 205 9.90 32.29 -0.77
CA GLY A 205 10.35 31.30 -1.72
C GLY A 205 9.51 30.05 -1.50
N SER A 206 8.58 29.82 -2.43
CA SER A 206 7.93 28.54 -2.61
C SER A 206 9.06 27.55 -2.86
N GLU A 207 9.61 26.98 -1.80
CA GLU A 207 10.26 25.68 -1.89
C GLU A 207 9.27 24.81 -2.64
N THR A 208 9.66 24.40 -3.85
CA THR A 208 8.94 23.46 -4.69
C THR A 208 8.93 22.13 -3.93
N LYS A 209 8.10 22.05 -2.88
CA LYS A 209 7.84 20.83 -2.15
C LYS A 209 7.02 19.95 -3.05
N THR A 210 7.62 18.85 -3.40
CA THR A 210 7.12 18.01 -4.47
C THR A 210 5.95 17.17 -4.01
N PRO A 211 4.84 17.10 -4.77
CA PRO A 211 3.66 16.36 -4.34
C PRO A 211 3.94 14.85 -4.29
N GLY A 212 3.85 14.22 -3.11
CA GLY A 212 3.86 12.76 -2.96
C GLY A 212 5.21 12.04 -3.11
N PHE A 213 6.23 12.69 -3.68
CA PHE A 213 7.55 12.07 -3.88
C PHE A 213 8.33 11.86 -2.59
N GLU A 214 8.09 12.63 -1.53
CA GLU A 214 8.86 12.54 -0.28
C GLU A 214 8.64 11.20 0.44
N ILE A 215 7.38 10.74 0.52
CA ILE A 215 7.04 9.44 1.09
C ILE A 215 7.57 8.32 0.19
N VAL A 216 7.43 8.45 -1.13
CA VAL A 216 7.92 7.45 -2.09
C VAL A 216 9.44 7.37 -2.09
N LEU A 217 10.14 8.49 -1.94
CA LEU A 217 11.61 8.56 -1.86
C LEU A 217 12.13 7.95 -0.57
N VAL A 218 11.49 8.24 0.58
CA VAL A 218 11.88 7.63 1.86
C VAL A 218 11.65 6.12 1.81
N ILE A 219 10.52 5.67 1.25
CA ILE A 219 10.21 4.24 1.16
C ILE A 219 11.10 3.53 0.15
N ALA A 220 11.35 4.14 -1.01
CA ALA A 220 12.32 3.63 -1.97
C ALA A 220 13.73 3.58 -1.36
N ALA A 221 14.14 4.61 -0.61
CA ALA A 221 15.41 4.61 0.11
C ALA A 221 15.48 3.47 1.14
N VAL A 222 14.39 3.16 1.85
CA VAL A 222 14.31 2.00 2.76
C VAL A 222 14.41 0.69 1.99
N ALA A 223 13.65 0.51 0.90
CA ALA A 223 13.70 -0.68 0.06
C ALA A 223 15.11 -0.91 -0.52
N ILE A 224 15.73 0.16 -1.05
CA ILE A 224 17.08 0.18 -1.57
C ILE A 224 18.11 -0.10 -0.48
N ALA A 225 17.98 0.48 0.72
CA ALA A 225 18.87 0.22 1.85
C ALA A 225 18.81 -1.25 2.27
N LEU A 226 17.63 -1.86 2.31
CA LEU A 226 17.47 -3.30 2.58
C LEU A 226 18.13 -4.16 1.50
N ILE A 227 18.05 -3.76 0.23
CA ILE A 227 18.75 -4.42 -0.89
C ILE A 227 20.28 -4.22 -0.81
N PHE A 228 20.78 -3.07 -0.37
CA PHE A 228 22.22 -2.84 -0.23
C PHE A 228 22.81 -3.55 1.00
N LEU A 229 22.07 -3.64 2.10
CA LEU A 229 22.45 -4.45 3.26
C LEU A 229 22.59 -5.94 2.89
N ARG A 230 21.85 -6.42 1.88
CA ARG A 230 21.98 -7.77 1.29
C ARG A 230 23.31 -7.99 0.56
N LYS A 231 23.91 -6.99 -0.10
CA LYS A 231 25.18 -7.18 -0.84
C LYS A 231 26.43 -7.25 0.06
N ARG A 232 26.30 -6.88 1.33
CA ARG A 232 27.42 -6.85 2.29
C ARG A 232 27.49 -8.07 3.22
N ARG A 233 26.50 -8.97 3.18
CA ARG A 233 26.55 -10.28 3.82
C ARG A 233 26.76 -11.35 2.78
#